data_AF-D5RDE7-F1
#
_entry.id   AF-D5RDE7-F1
#
_cell.length_a   1.000
_cell.length_b   1.000
_cell.length_c   1.000
_cell.angle_alpha   90.00
_cell.angle_beta   90.00
_cell.angle_gamma   90.00
#
_symmetry.space_group_name_H-M   'P 1'
#
loop_
_entity.id
_entity.type
_entity.pdbx_description
1 polymer ?
#
loop_
_entity_poly.entity_id
_entity_poly.type
_entity_poly.pdbx_seq_one_letter_code
_entity_poly.pdbx_strand_id
1 'polypeptide(L)'
;MKYQFHNIHKKIARNFKVPKSSPNYFTNSDIIHYGLITAIHTFDRDLKWNPHIYALVSLGGFTKNFTFKKLDYFHVPSIAEQ
;
A
#
# COMPACT_ATOMS: atom_id res chain seq x y z
N MET A 1 1.92 -5.70 19.40
CA MET A 1 1.54 -5.89 17.98
C MET A 1 2.02 -4.69 17.19
N LYS A 2 3.00 -4.85 16.30
CA LYS A 2 3.52 -3.75 15.48
C LYS A 2 3.19 -4.09 14.03
N TYR A 3 2.06 -3.60 13.53
CA TYR A 3 1.75 -3.66 12.11
C TYR A 3 2.76 -2.78 11.39
N GLN A 4 3.85 -3.39 10.93
CA GLN A 4 4.84 -2.72 10.10
C GLN A 4 4.70 -3.24 8.67
N PHE A 5 3.81 -2.58 7.92
CA PHE A 5 4.22 -2.17 6.57
C PHE A 5 5.64 -1.59 6.72
N HIS A 6 6.59 -2.03 5.90
CA HIS A 6 8.04 -1.81 6.03
C HIS A 6 8.80 -2.88 6.84
N ASN A 7 8.92 -4.09 6.28
CA ASN A 7 10.06 -4.96 6.61
C ASN A 7 11.34 -4.35 6.00
N ILE A 8 11.94 -3.42 6.74
CA ILE A 8 13.11 -2.64 6.32
C ILE A 8 14.28 -3.57 5.94
N HIS A 9 14.46 -4.68 6.65
CA HIS A 9 15.54 -5.63 6.38
C HIS A 9 15.36 -6.33 5.02
N LYS A 10 14.16 -6.85 4.72
CA LYS A 10 13.84 -7.41 3.39
C LYS A 10 13.90 -6.36 2.28
N LYS A 11 13.54 -5.10 2.57
CA LYS A 11 13.62 -3.97 1.62
C LYS A 11 15.07 -3.65 1.26
N ILE A 12 15.94 -3.52 2.26
CA ILE A 12 17.38 -3.30 2.07
C ILE A 12 17.99 -4.47 1.28
N ALA A 13 17.71 -5.71 1.69
CA ALA A 13 18.20 -6.90 1.00
C ALA A 13 17.74 -7.01 -0.47
N ARG A 14 16.57 -6.47 -0.84
CA ARG A 14 16.06 -6.44 -2.23
C ARG A 14 16.71 -5.33 -3.06
N ASN A 15 17.00 -4.16 -2.48
CA ASN A 15 17.76 -3.10 -3.16
C ASN A 15 19.17 -3.54 -3.58
N PHE A 16 19.78 -4.47 -2.85
CA PHE A 16 21.10 -5.02 -3.20
C PHE A 16 21.05 -6.05 -4.33
N LYS A 17 19.89 -6.63 -4.66
CA LYS A 17 19.76 -7.67 -5.70
C LYS A 17 19.43 -7.13 -7.08
N VAL A 18 19.00 -5.87 -7.18
CA VAL A 18 18.56 -5.26 -8.43
C VAL A 18 19.37 -3.98 -8.66
N PRO A 19 20.06 -3.81 -9.80
CA PRO A 19 20.80 -2.58 -10.07
C PRO A 19 19.85 -1.40 -10.26
N LYS A 20 20.29 -0.19 -9.87
CA LYS A 20 19.51 1.07 -9.98
C LYS A 20 18.98 1.36 -11.39
N SER A 21 19.65 0.83 -12.41
CA SER A 21 19.28 0.96 -13.83
C SER A 21 18.18 0.01 -14.28
N SER A 22 17.82 -0.99 -13.47
CA SER A 22 16.80 -1.98 -13.82
C SER A 22 15.40 -1.35 -13.75
N PRO A 23 14.51 -1.63 -14.72
CA PRO A 23 13.11 -1.23 -14.65
C PRO A 23 12.35 -1.86 -13.46
N ASN A 24 12.93 -2.89 -12.83
CA ASN A 24 12.40 -3.56 -11.64
C ASN A 24 13.06 -3.07 -10.33
N TYR A 25 13.84 -1.98 -10.37
CA TYR A 25 14.44 -1.38 -9.19
C TYR A 25 13.38 -0.65 -8.36
N PHE A 26 13.04 -1.20 -7.19
CA PHE A 26 12.10 -0.55 -6.28
C PHE A 26 12.79 0.61 -5.57
N THR A 27 12.40 1.84 -5.90
CA THR A 27 12.84 3.01 -5.14
C THR A 27 12.23 2.97 -3.74
N ASN A 28 12.75 3.79 -2.82
CA ASN A 28 11.87 4.25 -1.74
C ASN A 28 10.63 4.79 -2.43
N SER A 29 9.49 4.12 -2.31
CA SER A 29 8.22 4.66 -2.73
C SER A 29 8.15 6.03 -2.08
N ASP A 30 8.40 7.07 -2.88
CA ASP A 30 8.71 8.40 -2.35
C ASP A 30 7.53 8.96 -1.55
N ILE A 31 6.37 8.33 -1.69
CA ILE A 31 5.12 8.52 -0.95
C ILE A 31 5.27 7.98 0.47
N ILE A 32 5.16 8.86 1.46
CA ILE A 32 5.12 8.53 2.88
C ILE A 32 3.75 8.81 3.53
N HIS A 33 2.90 9.61 2.88
CA HIS A 33 1.53 9.88 3.30
C HIS A 33 0.57 9.49 2.20
N TYR A 34 -0.17 8.40 2.39
CA TYR A 34 -1.25 7.97 1.50
C TYR A 34 -2.60 8.23 2.17
N GLY A 35 -3.64 8.41 1.36
CA GLY A 35 -5.01 8.44 1.82
C GLY A 35 -5.52 7.03 2.09
N LEU A 36 -6.15 6.84 3.25
CA LEU A 36 -6.83 5.62 3.66
C LEU A 36 -8.20 5.99 4.22
N ILE A 37 -9.25 5.38 3.68
CA ILE A 37 -10.61 5.45 4.23
C ILE A 37 -11.05 4.03 4.53
N THR A 38 -11.48 3.79 5.75
CA THR A 38 -11.95 2.47 6.19
C THR A 38 -13.40 2.56 6.64
N ALA A 39 -14.23 1.65 6.15
CA ALA A 39 -15.62 1.51 6.54
C ALA A 39 -15.90 0.07 6.99
N ILE A 40 -16.71 -0.09 8.03
CA ILE A 40 -17.19 -1.38 8.49
C ILE A 40 -18.68 -1.46 8.17
N HIS A 41 -19.09 -2.52 7.50
CA HIS A 41 -20.50 -2.82 7.28
C HIS A 41 -20.85 -4.13 7.96
N THR A 42 -22.02 -4.16 8.56
CA THR A 42 -22.53 -5.33 9.29
C THR A 42 -23.43 -6.19 8.41
N PHE A 43 -24.10 -5.57 7.44
CA PHE A 43 -25.10 -6.20 6.59
C PHE A 43 -24.74 -6.05 5.11
N ASP A 44 -25.13 -7.04 4.31
CA ASP A 44 -25.04 -6.98 2.84
C ASP A 44 -26.20 -6.15 2.24
N ARG A 45 -26.23 -6.04 0.91
CA ARG A 45 -27.29 -5.45 0.10
C ARG A 45 -28.69 -5.96 0.49
N ASP A 46 -28.79 -7.25 0.82
CA ASP A 46 -30.04 -7.92 1.20
C ASP A 46 -30.38 -7.80 2.71
N LEU A 47 -29.66 -6.97 3.48
CA LEU A 47 -29.76 -6.86 4.95
C LEU A 47 -29.49 -8.16 5.73
N LYS A 48 -28.92 -9.17 5.07
CA LYS A 48 -28.45 -10.39 5.73
C LYS A 48 -27.16 -10.10 6.49
N TRP A 49 -26.97 -10.76 7.63
CA TRP A 49 -25.74 -10.67 8.42
C TRP A 49 -24.53 -11.04 7.55
N ASN A 50 -23.67 -10.07 7.28
CA ASN A 50 -22.46 -10.22 6.47
C ASN A 50 -21.43 -9.14 6.85
N PRO A 51 -20.76 -9.28 8.01
CA PRO A 51 -19.81 -8.29 8.49
C PRO A 51 -18.58 -8.25 7.59
N HIS A 52 -18.29 -7.09 7.00
CA HIS A 52 -17.13 -6.89 6.13
C HIS A 52 -16.54 -5.48 6.29
N ILE A 53 -15.27 -5.35 5.89
CA ILE A 53 -14.51 -4.11 5.96
C ILE A 53 -14.17 -3.67 4.55
N TYR A 54 -14.50 -2.42 4.19
CA TYR A 54 -13.94 -1.78 3.01
C TYR A 54 -12.77 -0.91 3.41
N ALA A 55 -11.66 -1.05 2.67
CA ALA A 55 -10.52 -0.15 2.75
C ALA A 55 -10.30 0.47 1.37
N LEU A 56 -10.41 1.80 1.29
CA LEU A 56 -10.08 2.58 0.10
C LEU A 56 -8.71 3.21 0.31
N VAL A 57 -7.79 2.95 -0.62
CA VAL A 57 -6.43 3.48 -0.59
C VAL A 57 -6.25 4.40 -1.79
N SER A 58 -5.66 5.58 -1.57
CA SER A 58 -5.37 6.50 -2.67
C SER A 58 -4.31 5.92 -3.61
N LEU A 59 -4.52 6.09 -4.92
CA LEU A 59 -3.56 5.68 -5.95
C LEU A 59 -2.44 6.73 -6.10
N GLY A 60 -1.70 6.95 -5.01
CA GLY A 60 -0.73 8.03 -4.86
C GLY A 60 -0.67 8.56 -3.44
N GLY A 61 0.16 9.56 -3.22
CA GLY A 61 0.27 10.22 -1.92
C GLY A 61 1.41 11.24 -1.88
N PHE A 62 1.63 11.84 -0.72
CA PHE A 62 2.65 12.87 -0.54
C PHE A 62 3.99 12.30 -0.15
N THR A 63 5.04 12.90 -0.69
CA THR A 63 6.41 12.68 -0.27
C THR A 63 6.75 13.41 1.03
N LYS A 64 7.95 13.16 1.57
CA LYS A 64 8.49 13.88 2.73
C LYS A 64 8.55 15.41 2.56
N ASN A 65 8.56 15.89 1.32
CA ASN A 65 8.59 17.30 0.98
C ASN A 65 7.19 17.81 0.57
N PHE A 66 6.12 17.10 0.93
CA PHE A 66 4.73 17.45 0.60
C PHE A 66 4.42 17.59 -0.90
N THR A 67 5.26 17.01 -1.78
CA THR A 67 4.93 16.86 -3.20
C THR A 67 4.03 15.65 -3.40
N PHE A 68 2.88 15.81 -4.06
CA PHE A 68 2.03 14.68 -4.41
C PHE A 68 2.65 13.87 -5.56
N LYS A 69 2.72 12.56 -5.39
CA LYS A 69 3.08 11.61 -6.45
C LYS A 69 1.90 10.70 -6.72
N LYS A 70 1.46 10.70 -7.97
CA LYS A 70 0.48 9.75 -8.49
C LYS A 70 1.16 8.40 -8.71
N LEU A 71 0.45 7.32 -8.38
CA LEU A 71 0.77 5.99 -8.86
C LEU A 71 -0.24 5.65 -9.96
N ASP A 72 0.17 4.88 -10.96
CA ASP A 72 -0.74 4.45 -12.03
C ASP A 72 -1.28 3.03 -11.80
N TYR A 73 -0.62 2.26 -10.95
CA TYR A 73 -0.99 0.88 -10.68
C TYR A 73 -0.76 0.52 -9.21
N PHE A 74 -1.69 -0.27 -8.68
CA PHE A 74 -1.59 -0.87 -7.35
C PHE A 74 -1.39 -2.37 -7.50
N HIS A 75 -0.28 -2.91 -6.98
CA HIS A 75 -0.02 -4.35 -7.05
C HIS A 75 -0.86 -5.11 -6.01
N VAL A 76 -2.07 -5.49 -6.42
CA VAL A 76 -3.10 -6.14 -5.59
C VAL A 76 -2.58 -7.36 -4.79
N PRO A 77 -1.75 -8.26 -5.35
CA PRO A 77 -1.23 -9.41 -4.59
C PRO A 77 -0.43 -9.02 -3.34
N SER A 78 0.19 -7.83 -3.33
CA SER A 78 0.97 -7.36 -2.17
C SER A 78 0.13 -7.00 -0.95
N ILE A 79 -1.19 -6.81 -1.11
CA ILE A 79 -2.15 -6.59 -0.02
C ILE A 79 -2.88 -7.90 0.32
N ALA A 80 -3.31 -8.65 -0.69
CA ALA A 80 -4.20 -9.80 -0.51
C ALA A 80 -3.55 -10.98 0.25
N GLU A 81 -2.22 -11.02 0.32
CA GLU A 81 -1.45 -12.05 1.05
C GLU A 81 -0.98 -11.62 2.45
N GLN A 82 -1.54 -10.54 3.01
CA GLN A 82 -1.19 -10.04 4.37
C GLN A 82 -2.14 -10.51 5.45
#